data_AF-A0A2V1E6B5-F1
#
_entry.id   AF-A0A2V1E6B5-F1
#
_cell.length_a   1.000
_cell.length_b   1.000
_cell.length_c   1.000
_cell.angle_alpha   90.00
_cell.angle_beta   90.00
_cell.angle_gamma   90.00
#
_symmetry.space_group_name_H-M   'P 1'
#
loop_
_entity.id
_entity.type
_entity.pdbx_description
1 polymer ?
#
loop_
_entity_poly.entity_id
_entity_poly.type
_entity_poly.pdbx_seq_one_letter_code
_entity_poly.pdbx_strand_id
1 'polypeptide(L)'
;MLPIRELHYDSDFWGADTESLNPKRFVNSNLSKSHSYRPWGGGHTLCPGRHLARRSANIFVAILLCKYNVTVESSRFPKSDGARPSPGVVTVGQGEDLKLRLMPRKSPE
;
A
#
# COMPACT_ATOMS: atom_id res chain seq x y z
N MET A 1 0.06 21.18 8.06
CA MET A 1 0.04 19.96 7.23
C MET A 1 -0.65 18.87 8.04
N LEU A 2 -1.60 18.12 7.47
CA LEU A 2 -2.27 17.04 8.21
C LEU A 2 -1.33 15.83 8.35
N PRO A 3 -1.16 15.26 9.56
CA PRO A 3 -0.36 14.05 9.77
C PRO A 3 -1.14 12.82 9.27
N ILE A 4 -1.17 12.62 7.95
CA ILE A 4 -1.99 11.59 7.29
C ILE A 4 -1.62 10.19 7.80
N ARG A 5 -0.34 9.95 8.08
CA ARG A 5 0.14 8.68 8.62
C ARG A 5 -0.51 8.43 9.98
N GLU A 6 -0.35 9.32 10.95
CA GLU A 6 -0.90 9.16 12.30
C GLU A 6 -2.43 9.01 12.25
N LEU A 7 -3.11 9.75 11.39
CA LEU A 7 -4.56 9.60 11.15
C LEU A 7 -4.95 8.21 10.62
N HIS A 8 -4.10 7.54 9.83
CA HIS A 8 -4.34 6.18 9.31
C HIS A 8 -3.97 5.07 10.29
N TYR A 9 -3.28 5.40 11.40
CA TYR A 9 -2.91 4.46 12.47
C TYR A 9 -3.73 4.65 13.75
N ASP A 10 -4.65 5.61 13.76
CA ASP A 10 -5.54 5.90 14.89
C ASP A 10 -6.55 4.76 15.15
N SER A 11 -6.40 4.07 16.28
CA SER A 11 -7.24 2.92 16.64
C SER A 11 -8.71 3.27 16.84
N ASP A 12 -9.03 4.53 17.16
CA ASP A 12 -10.42 4.95 17.38
C ASP A 12 -11.22 4.92 16.06
N PHE A 13 -10.55 5.11 14.92
CA PHE A 13 -11.18 5.04 13.59
C PHE A 13 -11.01 3.69 12.91
N TRP A 14 -9.89 3.01 13.15
CA TRP A 14 -9.46 1.85 12.35
C TRP A 14 -9.51 0.51 13.08
N GLY A 15 -9.73 0.52 14.40
CA GLY A 15 -9.71 -0.66 15.26
C GLY A 15 -8.33 -0.94 15.88
N ALA A 16 -8.25 -1.97 16.72
CA ALA A 16 -7.04 -2.29 17.48
C ALA A 16 -5.87 -2.83 16.64
N ASP A 17 -6.12 -3.26 15.40
CA ASP A 17 -5.16 -3.95 14.53
C ASP A 17 -4.53 -3.00 13.47
N THR A 18 -4.40 -1.70 13.78
CA THR A 18 -3.87 -0.66 12.86
C THR A 18 -2.45 -0.91 12.36
N GLU A 19 -1.60 -1.49 13.20
CA GLU A 19 -0.22 -1.86 12.84
C GLU A 19 -0.14 -3.13 11.98
N SER A 20 -1.27 -3.81 11.73
CA SER A 20 -1.34 -5.05 10.97
C SER A 20 -1.92 -4.85 9.57
N LEU A 21 -1.34 -5.56 8.59
CA LEU A 21 -1.90 -5.63 7.24
C LEU A 21 -3.15 -6.52 7.24
N ASN A 22 -4.33 -5.90 7.27
CA ASN A 22 -5.62 -6.57 7.13
C ASN A 22 -6.29 -6.20 5.79
N PRO A 23 -6.12 -7.00 4.72
CA PRO A 23 -6.71 -6.70 3.41
C PRO A 23 -8.24 -6.64 3.42
N LYS A 24 -8.88 -7.30 4.39
CA LYS A 24 -10.35 -7.36 4.51
C LYS A 24 -10.93 -6.17 5.26
N ARG A 25 -10.11 -5.27 5.84
CA ARG A 25 -10.56 -4.09 6.60
C ARG A 25 -11.64 -3.27 5.88
N PHE A 26 -11.50 -3.14 4.56
CA PHE A 26 -12.41 -2.35 3.72
C PHE A 26 -13.55 -3.17 3.09
N VAL A 27 -13.58 -4.49 3.27
CA VAL A 27 -14.62 -5.37 2.73
C VAL A 27 -15.85 -5.28 3.61
N ASN A 28 -17.02 -5.04 3.02
CA ASN A 28 -18.30 -4.90 3.72
C ASN A 28 -18.31 -3.83 4.83
N SER A 29 -17.40 -2.86 4.77
CA SER A 29 -17.34 -1.73 5.71
C SER A 29 -17.49 -0.40 4.97
N ASN A 30 -17.93 0.64 5.69
CA ASN A 30 -18.01 2.01 5.16
C ASN A 30 -16.72 2.81 5.38
N LEU A 31 -15.62 2.16 5.80
CA LEU A 31 -14.37 2.83 6.14
C LEU A 31 -13.75 3.60 4.96
N SER A 32 -13.98 3.14 3.73
CA SER A 32 -13.54 3.84 2.51
C SER A 32 -14.24 5.19 2.28
N LYS A 33 -15.37 5.44 2.95
CA LYS A 33 -16.12 6.72 2.92
C LYS A 33 -15.84 7.59 4.14
N SER A 34 -15.03 7.10 5.10
CA SER A 34 -14.69 7.85 6.31
C SER A 34 -13.93 9.13 5.99
N HIS A 35 -14.19 10.20 6.73
CA HIS A 35 -13.40 11.44 6.66
C HIS A 35 -11.94 11.24 7.08
N SER A 36 -11.64 10.17 7.81
CA SER A 36 -10.29 9.77 8.22
C SER A 36 -9.54 9.01 7.11
N TYR A 37 -10.24 8.50 6.09
CA TYR A 37 -9.62 7.86 4.94
C TYR A 37 -9.11 8.90 3.93
N ARG A 38 -7.81 9.21 3.99
CA ARG A 38 -7.16 10.27 3.20
C ARG A 38 -5.86 9.86 2.47
N PRO A 39 -5.81 8.73 1.75
CA PRO A 39 -4.58 8.27 1.08
C PRO A 39 -4.12 9.17 -0.08
N TRP A 40 -4.95 10.11 -0.53
CA TRP A 40 -4.67 11.00 -1.67
C TRP A 40 -4.67 12.48 -1.30
N GLY A 41 -4.59 12.82 -0.01
CA GLY A 41 -4.82 14.19 0.48
C GLY A 41 -6.32 14.53 0.59
N GLY A 42 -6.69 15.82 0.57
CA GLY A 42 -8.08 16.25 0.64
C GLY A 42 -8.29 17.71 0.25
N GLY A 43 -9.54 18.08 -0.08
CA GLY A 43 -9.87 19.43 -0.54
C GLY A 43 -9.06 19.84 -1.77
N HIS A 44 -8.49 21.03 -1.74
CA HIS A 44 -7.67 21.56 -2.84
C HIS A 44 -6.32 20.83 -3.04
N THR A 45 -5.85 20.06 -2.05
CA THR A 45 -4.61 19.28 -2.15
C THR A 45 -4.86 17.82 -2.51
N LEU A 46 -6.06 17.49 -3.01
CA LEU A 46 -6.38 16.14 -3.45
C LEU A 46 -5.57 15.80 -4.71
N CYS A 47 -4.86 14.67 -4.67
CA CYS A 47 -4.01 14.24 -5.78
C CYS A 47 -4.82 14.13 -7.09
N PRO A 48 -4.49 14.91 -8.14
CA PRO A 48 -5.20 14.83 -9.42
C PRO A 48 -4.94 13.48 -10.11
N GLY A 49 -3.77 12.87 -9.88
CA GLY A 49 -3.38 11.57 -10.44
C GLY A 49 -3.97 10.33 -9.76
N ARG A 50 -4.77 10.48 -8.67
CA ARG A 50 -5.26 9.34 -7.84
C ARG A 50 -5.95 8.22 -8.63
N HIS A 51 -6.70 8.58 -9.67
CA HIS A 51 -7.43 7.60 -10.48
C HIS A 51 -6.49 6.79 -11.36
N LEU A 52 -5.51 7.47 -11.97
CA LEU A 52 -4.47 6.82 -12.77
C LEU A 52 -3.59 5.96 -11.87
N ALA A 53 -3.09 6.51 -10.75
CA ALA A 53 -2.26 5.78 -9.80
C ALA A 53 -2.93 4.50 -9.30
N ARG A 54 -4.22 4.57 -8.90
CA ARG A 54 -4.99 3.39 -8.49
C ARG A 54 -5.11 2.36 -9.61
N ARG A 55 -5.41 2.79 -10.84
CA ARG A 55 -5.53 1.88 -11.99
C ARG A 55 -4.19 1.21 -12.31
N SER A 56 -3.11 1.99 -12.38
CA SER A 56 -1.77 1.48 -12.64
C SER A 56 -1.30 0.48 -11.59
N ALA A 57 -1.52 0.77 -10.30
CA ALA A 57 -1.19 -0.16 -9.22
C ALA A 57 -1.97 -1.49 -9.35
N ASN A 58 -3.27 -1.42 -9.62
CA ASN A 58 -4.10 -2.62 -9.81
C ASN A 58 -3.65 -3.44 -11.03
N ILE A 59 -3.36 -2.78 -12.16
CA ILE A 59 -2.86 -3.44 -13.37
C ILE A 59 -1.52 -4.11 -13.12
N PHE A 60 -0.60 -3.43 -12.45
CA PHE A 60 0.70 -3.97 -12.09
C PHE A 60 0.56 -5.24 -11.23
N VAL A 61 -0.24 -5.18 -10.17
CA VAL A 61 -0.51 -6.33 -9.30
C VAL A 61 -1.17 -7.48 -10.09
N ALA A 62 -2.14 -7.17 -10.95
CA ALA A 62 -2.80 -8.18 -11.78
C ALA A 62 -1.83 -8.87 -12.75
N ILE A 63 -0.95 -8.10 -13.42
CA ILE A 63 0.09 -8.66 -14.29
C ILE A 63 1.03 -9.56 -13.47
N LEU A 64 1.51 -9.06 -12.33
CA LEU A 64 2.43 -9.79 -11.48
C LEU A 64 1.85 -11.15 -11.03
N LEU A 65 0.59 -11.17 -10.60
CA LEU A 65 -0.07 -12.38 -10.09
C LEU A 65 -0.57 -13.33 -11.20
N CYS A 66 -0.99 -12.80 -12.35
CA CYS A 66 -1.56 -13.62 -13.43
C CYS A 66 -0.49 -14.16 -14.39
N LYS A 67 0.59 -13.42 -14.61
CA LYS A 67 1.62 -13.77 -15.61
C LYS A 67 2.88 -14.39 -15.01
N TYR A 68 3.08 -14.29 -13.69
CA TYR A 68 4.29 -14.79 -13.04
C TYR A 68 3.96 -15.64 -11.81
N ASN A 69 4.81 -16.64 -11.56
CA ASN A 69 4.96 -17.24 -10.24
C ASN A 69 5.97 -16.40 -9.46
N VAL A 70 5.50 -15.79 -8.37
CA VAL A 70 6.28 -14.86 -7.54
C VAL A 70 6.80 -15.62 -6.33
N THR A 71 8.11 -15.61 -6.11
CA THR A 71 8.74 -16.16 -4.89
C THR A 71 9.53 -15.06 -4.20
N VAL A 72 9.39 -14.96 -2.87
CA VAL A 72 10.16 -14.02 -2.05
C VAL A 72 11.49 -14.67 -1.70
N GLU A 73 12.61 -14.01 -2.03
CA GLU A 73 13.95 -14.48 -1.68
C GLU A 73 14.52 -13.81 -0.43
N SER A 74 14.01 -12.61 -0.10
CA SER A 74 14.36 -11.96 1.17
C SER A 74 13.77 -12.74 2.35
N SER A 75 14.59 -12.96 3.37
CA SER A 75 14.21 -13.69 4.59
C SER A 75 13.44 -12.83 5.61
N ARG A 76 13.49 -11.50 5.48
CA ARG A 76 12.87 -10.55 6.41
C ARG A 76 11.99 -9.53 5.69
N PHE A 77 11.01 -9.01 6.41
CA PHE A 77 10.20 -7.88 5.96
C PHE A 77 11.07 -6.61 5.94
N PRO A 78 10.99 -5.78 4.89
CA PRO A 78 11.82 -4.59 4.74
C PRO A 78 11.43 -3.51 5.76
N LYS A 79 12.43 -2.86 6.36
CA LYS A 79 12.19 -1.70 7.24
C LYS A 79 11.94 -0.44 6.40
N SER A 80 11.07 0.44 6.90
CA SER A 80 10.84 1.75 6.30
C SER A 80 12.04 2.69 6.49
N ASP A 81 12.20 3.63 5.58
CA ASP A 81 13.11 4.77 5.72
C ASP A 81 12.54 5.73 6.78
N GLY A 82 12.81 5.43 8.05
CA GLY A 82 12.36 6.22 9.19
C GLY A 82 13.10 7.55 9.36
N ALA A 83 14.14 7.81 8.56
CA ALA A 83 14.96 9.01 8.67
C ALA A 83 14.32 10.23 7.99
N ARG A 84 13.35 10.02 7.09
CA ARG A 84 12.74 11.09 6.29
C ARG A 84 11.22 11.06 6.42
N PRO A 85 10.60 12.10 7.03
CA PRO A 85 9.15 12.21 7.01
C PRO A 85 8.68 12.37 5.55
N SER A 86 8.03 11.35 5.00
CA SER A 86 7.50 11.37 3.64
C SER A 86 6.08 11.96 3.65
N PRO A 87 5.81 13.03 2.88
CA PRO A 87 4.45 13.54 2.67
C PRO A 87 3.58 12.58 1.84
N GLY A 88 4.15 11.49 1.33
CA GLY A 88 3.48 10.51 0.48
C GLY A 88 3.83 9.08 0.88
N VAL A 89 4.10 8.23 -0.11
CA VAL A 89 4.45 6.82 0.14
C VAL A 89 5.77 6.77 0.94
N VAL A 90 5.76 6.00 2.02
CA VAL A 90 6.97 5.71 2.81
C VAL A 90 7.87 4.79 2.00
N THR A 91 9.12 5.18 1.81
CA THR A 91 10.12 4.37 1.09
C THR A 91 10.75 3.33 2.00
N VAL A 92 11.37 2.30 1.42
CA VAL A 92 12.19 1.34 2.16
C VAL A 92 13.52 1.98 2.56
N GLY A 93 14.07 1.55 3.69
CA GLY A 93 15.39 1.98 4.15
C GLY A 93 16.51 1.51 3.22
N GLN A 94 17.68 2.16 3.29
CA GLN A 94 18.82 1.76 2.48
C GLN A 94 19.23 0.30 2.79
N GLY A 95 19.29 -0.54 1.75
CA GLY A 95 19.64 -1.95 1.88
C GLY A 95 18.49 -2.84 2.38
N GLU A 96 17.28 -2.31 2.53
CA GLU A 96 16.06 -3.05 2.89
C GLU A 96 15.23 -3.43 1.65
N ASP A 97 15.86 -3.62 0.49
CA ASP A 97 15.12 -4.03 -0.71
C ASP A 97 14.56 -5.45 -0.58
N LEU A 98 13.28 -5.61 -0.97
CA LEU A 98 12.64 -6.92 -1.05
C LEU A 98 13.00 -7.60 -2.37
N LYS A 99 13.80 -8.67 -2.30
CA LYS A 99 14.21 -9.46 -3.47
C LYS A 99 13.12 -10.46 -3.81
N LEU A 100 12.67 -10.42 -5.06
CA LEU A 100 11.66 -11.31 -5.61
C LEU A 100 12.24 -12.06 -6.81
N ARG A 101 11.96 -13.37 -6.87
CA ARG A 101 12.16 -14.18 -8.07
C ARG A 101 10.83 -14.25 -8.83
N LEU A 102 10.86 -13.87 -10.10
CA LEU A 102 9.72 -13.91 -11.00
C LEU A 102 9.98 -14.96 -12.08
N MET A 103 9.12 -15.97 -12.17
CA MET A 103 9.14 -16.93 -13.27
C MET A 103 7.87 -16.79 -14.10
N PRO A 104 7.94 -16.67 -15.44
CA PRO A 104 6.74 -16.65 -16.28
C PRO A 104 5.86 -17.87 -15.99
N ARG A 105 4.57 -17.64 -15.78
CA ARG A 105 3.58 -18.70 -15.63
C ARG A 105 3.27 -19.25 -17.03
N LYS A 106 3.32 -20.56 -17.20
CA LYS A 106 2.85 -21.22 -18.42
C LYS A 106 1.38 -20.84 -18.63
N SER A 107 1.01 -20.40 -19.83
CA SER A 107 -0.39 -20.16 -20.18
C SER A 107 -1.19 -21.44 -19.89
N PRO A 108 -2.39 -21.35 -19.29
CA PRO A 108 -3.31 -22.47 -19.35
C PRO A 108 -3.59 -22.75 -20.84
N GLU A 109 -3.41 -24.01 -21.25
CA GLU A 109 -3.86 -24.50 -22.56
C GLU A 109 -5.37 -24.34 -22.72
#